data_AF-A0A955JRL9-F1
#
_entry.id   AF-A0A955JRL9-F1
#
_cell.length_a   1.000
_cell.length_b   1.000
_cell.length_c   1.000
_cell.angle_alpha   90.00
_cell.angle_beta   90.00
_cell.angle_gamma   90.00
#
_symmetry.space_group_name_H-M   'P 1'
#
loop_
_entity.id
_entity.type
_entity.pdbx_description
1 polymer ?
#
loop_
_entity_poly.entity_id
_entity_poly.type
_entity_poly.pdbx_seq_one_letter_code
_entity_poly.pdbx_strand_id
1 'polypeptide(L)'
;IAIEIVGSEEATNAVEEALKTFGTQVTVTKTVKDGITQSFVFDVDSDQENETSTIAKALGLETGSTLPTSFSPSSQTELVVAVADDYKAPAQSGADSGTDASANDTTQP
;
A
#
# COMPACT_ATOMS: atom_id res chain seq x y z
N ILE A 1 -4.41 3.80 12.36
CA ILE A 1 -5.10 3.95 11.07
C ILE A 1 -5.49 2.58 10.54
N ALA A 2 -6.78 2.29 10.57
CA ALA A 2 -7.35 1.08 9.99
C ALA A 2 -7.57 1.29 8.49
N ILE A 3 -6.89 0.49 7.68
CA ILE A 3 -6.93 0.54 6.23
C ILE A 3 -7.58 -0.73 5.70
N GLU A 4 -8.58 -0.56 4.84
CA GLU A 4 -9.16 -1.66 4.08
C GLU A 4 -8.71 -1.59 2.62
N ILE A 5 -8.01 -2.63 2.15
CA ILE A 5 -7.56 -2.73 0.76
C ILE A 5 -8.56 -3.59 -0.02
N VAL A 6 -9.03 -3.09 -1.15
CA VAL A 6 -10.00 -3.77 -2.01
C VAL A 6 -9.42 -3.94 -3.41
N GLY A 7 -9.34 -5.18 -3.88
CA GLY A 7 -8.82 -5.53 -5.21
C GLY A 7 -8.56 -7.03 -5.34
N SER A 8 -7.89 -7.47 -6.41
CA SER A 8 -7.46 -8.87 -6.55
C SER A 8 -6.51 -9.31 -5.44
N GLU A 9 -6.33 -10.62 -5.28
CA GLU A 9 -5.40 -11.16 -4.27
C GLU A 9 -3.97 -10.65 -4.50
N GLU A 10 -3.49 -10.65 -5.75
CA GLU A 10 -2.16 -10.13 -6.08
C GLU A 10 -2.03 -8.63 -5.80
N ALA A 11 -3.04 -7.84 -6.17
CA ALA A 11 -3.01 -6.39 -5.97
C ALA A 11 -3.05 -6.02 -4.49
N THR A 12 -3.91 -6.67 -3.70
CA THR A 12 -4.03 -6.43 -2.26
C THR A 12 -2.75 -6.83 -1.52
N ASN A 13 -2.10 -7.93 -1.90
CA ASN A 13 -0.81 -8.33 -1.33
C ASN A 13 0.31 -7.33 -1.66
N ALA A 14 0.35 -6.80 -2.89
CA ALA A 14 1.34 -5.81 -3.29
C ALA A 14 1.21 -4.50 -2.49
N VAL A 15 -0.02 -4.05 -2.26
CA VAL A 15 -0.29 -2.87 -1.41
C VAL A 15 0.08 -3.14 0.05
N GLU A 16 -0.32 -4.29 0.60
CA GLU A 16 0.01 -4.65 1.98
C GLU A 16 1.53 -4.62 2.22
N GLU A 17 2.33 -5.16 1.30
CA GLU A 17 3.78 -5.11 1.37
C GLU A 17 4.31 -3.67 1.36
N ALA A 18 3.79 -2.82 0.46
CA ALA A 18 4.18 -1.42 0.39
C ALA A 18 3.82 -0.67 1.69
N LEU A 19 2.68 -0.98 2.32
CA LEU A 19 2.23 -0.36 3.56
C LEU A 19 3.04 -0.76 4.79
N LYS A 20 3.84 -1.84 4.74
CA LYS A 20 4.73 -2.21 5.86
C LYS A 20 5.72 -1.11 6.24
N THR A 21 6.05 -0.19 5.32
CA THR A 21 6.92 0.96 5.62
C THR A 21 6.35 1.88 6.70
N PHE A 22 5.03 1.91 6.88
CA PHE A 22 4.35 2.69 7.92
C PHE A 22 4.37 2.01 9.30
N GLY A 23 4.80 0.75 9.35
CA GLY A 23 4.96 -0.02 10.58
C GLY A 23 3.65 -0.21 11.34
N THR A 24 3.71 -0.17 12.68
CA THR A 24 2.56 -0.43 13.57
C THR A 24 1.52 0.68 13.62
N GLN A 25 1.71 1.77 12.87
CA GLN A 25 0.76 2.89 12.80
C GLN A 25 -0.48 2.54 11.98
N VAL A 26 -0.33 1.58 11.06
CA VAL A 26 -1.40 1.10 10.19
C VAL A 26 -1.81 -0.32 10.56
N THR A 27 -3.10 -0.59 10.50
CA THR A 27 -3.66 -1.94 10.56
C THR A 27 -4.36 -2.20 9.24
N VAL A 28 -4.02 -3.30 8.57
CA VAL A 28 -4.51 -3.61 7.23
C VAL A 28 -5.52 -4.76 7.29
N THR A 29 -6.67 -4.56 6.64
CA THR A 29 -7.62 -5.60 6.29
C THR A 29 -7.73 -5.69 4.77
N LYS A 30 -7.88 -6.90 4.22
CA LYS A 30 -7.99 -7.12 2.77
C LYS A 30 -9.37 -7.66 2.41
N THR A 31 -9.96 -7.10 1.38
CA THR A 31 -11.20 -7.54 0.75
C THR A 31 -10.90 -7.93 -0.69
N VAL A 32 -10.80 -9.23 -0.96
CA VAL A 32 -10.52 -9.73 -2.30
C VAL A 32 -11.75 -9.55 -3.19
N LYS A 33 -11.61 -8.75 -4.25
CA LYS A 33 -12.66 -8.43 -5.21
C LYS A 33 -12.03 -8.11 -6.56
N ASP A 34 -12.26 -8.98 -7.54
CA ASP A 34 -11.79 -8.77 -8.91
C ASP A 34 -12.60 -7.71 -9.66
N GLY A 35 -12.05 -7.21 -10.77
CA GLY A 35 -12.75 -6.27 -11.65
C GLY A 35 -12.75 -4.83 -11.13
N ILE A 36 -11.87 -4.51 -10.19
CA ILE A 36 -11.57 -3.12 -9.85
C ILE A 36 -10.81 -2.50 -11.03
N THR A 37 -11.33 -1.39 -11.55
CA THR A 37 -10.74 -0.74 -12.74
C THR A 37 -10.08 0.60 -12.43
N GLN A 38 -10.15 1.06 -11.19
CA GLN A 38 -9.61 2.35 -10.75
C GLN A 38 -8.96 2.18 -9.39
N SER A 39 -7.74 2.71 -9.27
CA SER A 39 -6.98 2.69 -8.03
C SER A 39 -7.04 4.05 -7.35
N PHE A 40 -7.37 4.08 -6.07
CA PHE A 40 -7.44 5.32 -5.28
C PHE A 40 -7.33 5.04 -3.78
N VAL A 41 -6.99 6.08 -3.02
CA VAL A 41 -7.09 6.10 -1.55
C VAL A 41 -8.22 7.03 -1.15
N PHE A 42 -9.14 6.57 -0.31
CA PHE A 42 -10.31 7.33 0.14
C PHE A 42 -10.35 7.40 1.66
N ASP A 43 -10.61 8.60 2.18
CA ASP A 43 -10.83 8.88 3.59
C ASP A 43 -12.32 8.69 3.92
N VAL A 44 -12.64 7.71 4.77
CA VAL A 44 -14.03 7.26 4.98
C VAL A 44 -14.88 8.31 5.70
N ASP A 45 -14.30 8.99 6.69
CA ASP A 45 -14.97 9.98 7.54
C ASP A 45 -14.39 11.39 7.40
N SER A 46 -13.39 11.58 6.53
CA SER A 46 -12.81 12.88 6.17
C SER A 46 -12.06 13.56 7.32
N ASP A 47 -11.41 12.78 8.19
CA ASP A 47 -10.61 13.29 9.30
C ASP A 47 -9.11 12.89 9.27
N GLN A 48 -8.71 12.14 8.23
CA GLN A 48 -7.34 11.64 8.00
C GLN A 48 -6.73 12.20 6.71
N GLU A 49 -6.99 13.48 6.37
CA GLU A 49 -6.55 14.07 5.09
C GLU A 49 -5.03 13.94 4.85
N ASN A 50 -4.23 14.13 5.90
CA ASN A 50 -2.77 14.07 5.80
C ASN A 50 -2.28 12.66 5.53
N GLU A 51 -2.86 11.68 6.22
CA GLU A 51 -2.50 10.28 6.13
C GLU A 51 -2.98 9.68 4.82
N THR A 52 -4.18 10.05 4.37
CA THR A 52 -4.70 9.77 3.03
C THR A 52 -3.73 10.25 1.94
N SER A 53 -3.27 11.51 2.02
CA SER A 53 -2.31 12.06 1.05
C SER A 53 -0.97 11.33 1.10
N THR A 54 -0.50 10.99 2.30
CA THR A 54 0.80 10.33 2.50
C THR A 54 0.78 8.90 1.94
N ILE A 55 -0.28 8.15 2.22
CA ILE A 55 -0.47 6.78 1.71
C ILE A 55 -0.66 6.80 0.19
N ALA A 56 -1.48 7.70 -0.33
CA ALA A 56 -1.67 7.86 -1.78
C ALA A 56 -0.33 8.09 -2.50
N LYS A 57 0.50 9.01 -1.99
CA LYS A 57 1.85 9.26 -2.53
C LYS A 57 2.75 8.05 -2.44
N ALA A 58 2.78 7.36 -1.30
CA ALA A 58 3.62 6.18 -1.10
C ALA A 58 3.24 5.03 -2.04
N LEU A 59 1.96 4.88 -2.36
CA LEU A 59 1.43 3.85 -3.25
C LEU A 59 1.40 4.27 -4.73
N GLY A 60 1.74 5.52 -5.05
CA GLY A 60 1.62 6.08 -6.39
C GLY A 60 0.17 6.18 -6.89
N LEU A 61 -0.78 6.36 -5.97
CA LEU A 61 -2.22 6.43 -6.23
C LEU A 61 -2.75 7.85 -6.06
N GLU A 62 -3.93 8.10 -6.61
CA GLU A 62 -4.67 9.34 -6.38
C GLU A 62 -5.55 9.26 -5.13
N THR A 63 -5.87 10.41 -4.55
CA THR A 63 -6.88 10.52 -3.49
C THR A 63 -8.27 10.60 -4.14
N GLY A 64 -9.13 9.63 -3.84
CA GLY A 64 -10.52 9.63 -4.30
C GLY A 64 -11.36 10.65 -3.54
N SER A 65 -12.33 11.27 -4.22
CA SER A 65 -13.28 12.20 -3.61
C SER A 65 -14.64 11.56 -3.29
N THR A 66 -14.89 10.34 -3.74
CA THR A 66 -16.13 9.60 -3.49
C THR A 66 -15.86 8.10 -3.49
N LEU A 67 -16.40 7.40 -2.50
CA LEU A 67 -16.37 5.95 -2.46
C LEU A 67 -17.56 5.36 -3.25
N PRO A 68 -17.33 4.45 -4.21
CA PRO A 68 -18.43 3.81 -4.92
C PRO A 68 -19.30 2.98 -3.96
N THR A 69 -20.62 2.99 -4.16
CA THR A 69 -21.58 2.30 -3.26
C THR A 69 -21.42 0.78 -3.20
N SER A 70 -20.67 0.19 -4.13
CA SER A 70 -20.33 -1.23 -4.12
C SER A 70 -19.22 -1.61 -3.12
N PHE A 71 -18.65 -0.62 -2.44
CA PHE A 71 -17.72 -0.78 -1.33
C PHE A 71 -18.50 -0.64 -0.03
N SER A 72 -18.26 -1.52 0.92
CA SER A 72 -18.92 -1.51 2.22
C SER A 72 -17.86 -1.73 3.29
N PRO A 73 -17.05 -0.70 3.55
CA PRO A 73 -15.96 -0.82 4.50
C PRO A 73 -16.48 -1.11 5.90
N SER A 74 -15.65 -1.76 6.72
CA SER A 74 -16.00 -2.00 8.12
C SER A 74 -16.20 -0.70 8.91
N SER A 75 -16.93 -0.75 10.02
CA SER A 75 -17.12 0.43 10.88
C SER A 75 -15.84 0.91 11.58
N GLN A 76 -14.76 0.12 11.50
CA GLN A 76 -13.46 0.48 12.04
C GLN A 76 -12.53 1.04 10.96
N THR A 77 -12.89 0.93 9.68
CA THR A 77 -12.07 1.36 8.55
C THR A 77 -12.05 2.89 8.49
N GLU A 78 -10.85 3.46 8.60
CA GLU A 78 -10.62 4.90 8.46
C GLU A 78 -10.28 5.23 6.99
N LEU A 79 -9.51 4.36 6.32
CA LEU A 79 -9.14 4.53 4.91
C LEU A 79 -9.51 3.32 4.04
N VAL A 80 -9.98 3.57 2.83
CA VAL A 80 -10.13 2.55 1.79
C VAL A 80 -9.07 2.74 0.72
N VAL A 81 -8.36 1.67 0.38
CA VAL A 81 -7.44 1.62 -0.75
C VAL A 81 -8.04 0.70 -1.81
N ALA A 82 -8.64 1.27 -2.84
CA ALA A 82 -9.05 0.50 -4.01
C ALA A 82 -7.84 0.33 -4.94
N VAL A 83 -7.61 -0.88 -5.43
CA VAL A 83 -6.55 -1.15 -6.40
C VAL A 83 -7.04 -1.98 -7.56
N ALA A 84 -6.75 -1.49 -8.77
CA ALA A 84 -7.05 -2.18 -10.00
C ALA A 84 -6.19 -3.43 -10.19
N ASP A 85 -6.70 -4.39 -10.97
CA ASP A 85 -6.06 -5.70 -11.16
C ASP A 85 -4.67 -5.62 -11.82
N ASP A 86 -4.42 -4.56 -12.59
CA ASP A 86 -3.13 -4.29 -13.25
C ASP A 86 -2.14 -3.50 -12.37
N TYR A 87 -2.52 -3.18 -11.13
CA TYR A 87 -1.67 -2.43 -10.20
C TYR A 87 -0.31 -3.11 -10.00
N LYS A 88 0.73 -2.28 -10.05
CA LYS A 88 2.09 -2.64 -9.65
C LYS A 88 2.52 -1.66 -8.57
N ALA A 89 2.77 -2.18 -7.37
CA ALA A 89 3.29 -1.37 -6.29
C ALA A 89 4.56 -0.64 -6.76
N PRO A 90 4.75 0.64 -6.37
CA PRO A 90 6.01 1.33 -6.57
C PRO A 90 7.13 0.46 -6.01
N ALA A 91 8.25 0.38 -6.73
CA ALA A 91 9.43 -0.32 -6.22
C ALA A 91 9.76 0.25 -4.84
N GLN A 92 9.68 -0.58 -3.80
CA GLN A 92 10.10 -0.18 -2.45
C GLN A 92 11.57 0.22 -2.55
N SER A 93 11.85 1.53 -2.50
CA SER A 93 13.20 2.04 -2.43
C SER A 93 13.79 1.67 -1.08
N GLY A 94 14.31 0.45 -0.95
CA GLY A 94 14.99 -0.01 0.25
C GLY A 94 15.11 -1.52 0.41
N ALA A 95 15.87 -2.19 -0.47
CA ALA A 95 16.63 -3.41 -0.14
C ALA A 95 17.61 -3.79 -1.28
N ASP A 96 18.52 -2.89 -1.65
CA ASP A 96 19.85 -3.35 -2.10
C ASP A 96 20.70 -3.48 -0.83
N SER A 97 20.45 -4.56 -0.10
CA SER A 97 21.35 -5.02 0.95
C SER A 97 22.53 -5.63 0.22
N GLY A 98 23.52 -4.78 -0.10
CA GLY A 98 24.75 -5.17 -0.78
C GLY A 98 25.24 -6.52 -0.25
N THR A 99 25.14 -7.53 -1.11
CA THR A 99 25.87 -8.77 -0.92
C THR A 99 27.30 -8.48 -1.38
N ASP A 100 28.05 -7.73 -0.59
CA ASP A 100 29.50 -7.78 -0.72
C ASP A 100 29.96 -9.01 0.07
N ALA A 101 30.06 -10.10 -0.67
CA ALA A 101 30.62 -11.35 -0.20
C ALA A 101 32.07 -11.09 0.23
N SER A 102 32.34 -11.38 1.49
CA SER A 102 33.67 -11.46 2.08
C SER A 102 34.66 -12.17 1.13
N ALA A 103 35.73 -11.47 0.73
CA ALA A 103 36.97 -12.07 0.27
C ALA A 103 38.15 -11.45 1.02
N ASN A 104 38.65 -12.27 1.92
CA ASN A 104 39.87 -12.18 2.72
C ASN A 104 41.13 -12.21 1.82
N ASP A 105 42.26 -11.69 2.33
CA ASP A 105 43.66 -12.06 1.97
C ASP A 105 44.20 -11.49 0.62
N THR A 106 45.43 -10.98 0.41
CA THR A 106 46.73 -11.03 1.10
C THR A 106 47.64 -9.93 0.47
N THR A 107 48.53 -9.29 1.27
CA THR A 107 49.85 -8.69 0.92
C THR A 107 50.03 -7.73 -0.28
N GLN A 108 50.61 -6.55 -0.01
CA GLN A 108 51.30 -5.71 -1.02
C GLN A 108 52.80 -5.56 -0.68
N PRO A 109 53.66 -5.30 -1.71
CA PRO A 109 55.10 -5.63 -1.74
C PRO A 109 56.00 -4.73 -0.90
#